data_AF-A0A431WM35-F1
#
_entry.id   AF-A0A431WM35-F1
#
_cell.length_a   1.000
_cell.length_b   1.000
_cell.length_c   1.000
_cell.angle_alpha   90.00
_cell.angle_beta   90.00
_cell.angle_gamma   90.00
#
_symmetry.space_group_name_H-M   'P 1'
#
loop_
_entity.id
_entity.type
_entity.pdbx_description
1 polymer ?
#
loop_
_entity_poly.entity_id
_entity_poly.type
_entity_poly.pdbx_seq_one_letter_code
_entity_poly.pdbx_strand_id
1 'polypeptide(L)'
;MKKKHFTIITYTYYLVVIVIFVLYASQVMDENWMIDFQDQKYNLVLFGGLFFIALILTAIDGAGVRDKSNKVTINMIYGGLSLATFFLVWRLLMGIF
;
A
#
# COMPACT_ATOMS: atom_id res chain seq x y z
N MET A 1 3.91 17.86 -9.39
CA MET A 1 2.50 17.83 -8.92
C MET A 1 2.37 18.62 -7.62
N LYS A 2 1.24 19.30 -7.37
CA LYS A 2 0.98 19.94 -6.06
C LYS A 2 0.72 18.85 -5.01
N LYS A 3 1.26 19.01 -3.80
CA LYS A 3 1.09 18.01 -2.71
C LYS A 3 -0.36 17.68 -2.45
N LYS A 4 -1.23 18.70 -2.35
CA LYS A 4 -2.68 18.51 -2.14
C LYS A 4 -3.31 17.52 -3.12
N HIS A 5 -2.95 17.58 -4.41
CA HIS A 5 -3.49 16.64 -5.40
C HIS A 5 -2.91 15.23 -5.21
N PHE A 6 -1.62 15.12 -4.88
CA PHE A 6 -1.00 13.83 -4.57
C PHE A 6 -1.66 13.18 -3.37
N THR A 7 -1.82 13.92 -2.27
CA THR A 7 -2.50 13.47 -1.06
C THR A 7 -3.90 12.95 -1.37
N ILE A 8 -4.70 13.71 -2.12
CA ILE A 8 -6.05 13.28 -2.54
C ILE A 8 -5.99 11.96 -3.33
N ILE A 9 -5.07 11.83 -4.29
CA ILE A 9 -4.91 10.61 -5.08
C ILE A 9 -4.51 9.43 -4.18
N THR A 10 -3.55 9.62 -3.28
CA THR A 10 -3.08 8.59 -2.35
C THR A 10 -4.21 8.07 -1.46
N TYR A 11 -4.95 8.98 -0.81
CA TYR A 11 -6.07 8.57 0.04
C TYR A 11 -7.21 7.95 -0.78
N THR A 12 -7.50 8.47 -1.97
CA THR A 12 -8.53 7.89 -2.85
C THR A 12 -8.14 6.47 -3.27
N TYR A 13 -6.89 6.25 -3.69
CA TYR A 13 -6.38 4.93 -4.03
C TYR A 13 -6.47 3.98 -2.84
N TYR A 14 -6.01 4.40 -1.66
CA TYR A 14 -6.06 3.59 -0.45
C TYR A 14 -7.48 3.18 -0.07
N LEU A 15 -8.43 4.13 -0.13
CA LEU A 15 -9.84 3.90 0.19
C LEU A 15 -10.48 2.93 -0.82
N VAL A 16 -10.21 3.11 -2.12
CA VAL A 16 -10.70 2.20 -3.17
C VAL A 16 -10.16 0.79 -2.98
N VAL A 17 -8.86 0.63 -2.70
CA VAL A 17 -8.26 -0.69 -2.46
C VAL A 17 -8.89 -1.37 -1.24
N ILE A 18 -9.11 -0.65 -0.14
CA ILE A 18 -9.79 -1.20 1.05
C ILE A 18 -11.20 -1.63 0.71
N VAL A 19 -11.99 -0.78 0.06
CA VAL A 19 -13.39 -1.08 -0.26
C VAL A 19 -13.48 -2.31 -1.16
N ILE A 20 -12.64 -2.39 -2.20
CA ILE A 20 -12.60 -3.56 -3.08
C ILE A 20 -12.16 -4.81 -2.31
N PHE A 21 -11.17 -4.70 -1.43
CA PHE A 21 -10.73 -5.83 -0.61
C PHE A 21 -11.81 -6.32 0.35
N VAL A 22 -12.56 -5.42 0.99
CA VAL A 22 -13.67 -5.77 1.89
C VAL A 22 -14.80 -6.45 1.11
N LEU A 23 -15.17 -5.91 -0.06
CA LEU A 23 -16.18 -6.51 -0.94
C LEU A 23 -15.75 -7.88 -1.46
N TYR A 24 -14.46 -8.04 -1.77
CA TYR A 24 -13.90 -9.32 -2.14
C TYR A 24 -13.95 -10.30 -0.96
N ALA A 25 -13.42 -9.90 0.20
CA ALA A 25 -13.38 -10.73 1.40
C ALA A 25 -14.77 -11.22 1.81
N SER A 26 -15.81 -10.38 1.71
CA SER A 26 -17.18 -10.79 2.03
C SER A 26 -17.79 -11.79 1.04
N GLN A 27 -17.27 -11.88 -0.19
CA GLN A 27 -17.73 -12.86 -1.20
C GLN A 27 -17.05 -14.23 -1.06
N VAL A 28 -15.81 -14.27 -0.59
CA VAL A 28 -15.03 -15.50 -0.43
C VAL A 28 -14.92 -15.98 1.03
N MET A 29 -15.48 -15.24 1.99
CA MET A 29 -15.61 -15.71 3.37
C MET A 29 -16.67 -16.80 3.47
N ASP A 30 -16.30 -17.90 4.12
CA ASP A 30 -17.21 -18.98 4.51
C ASP A 30 -18.08 -18.56 5.72
N GLU A 31 -19.06 -19.40 6.09
CA GLU A 31 -19.98 -19.22 7.22
C GLU A 31 -19.25 -18.96 8.56
N ASN A 32 -17.99 -19.41 8.67
CA ASN A 32 -17.13 -19.20 9.84
C ASN A 32 -16.24 -17.95 9.76
N TRP A 33 -16.48 -17.03 8.83
CA TRP A 33 -15.64 -15.83 8.59
C TRP A 33 -14.18 -16.16 8.25
N MET A 34 -13.94 -17.36 7.72
CA MET A 34 -12.63 -17.80 7.29
C MET A 34 -12.50 -17.70 5.78
N ILE A 35 -11.32 -17.30 5.32
CA ILE A 35 -10.95 -17.29 3.91
C ILE A 35 -10.01 -18.47 3.69
N ASP A 36 -10.32 -19.35 2.74
CA ASP A 36 -9.39 -20.39 2.33
C ASP A 36 -8.20 -19.77 1.57
N PHE A 37 -7.04 -19.75 2.23
CA PHE A 37 -5.82 -19.19 1.69
C PHE A 37 -5.23 -20.01 0.54
N GLN A 38 -5.55 -21.30 0.41
CA GLN A 38 -5.04 -22.14 -0.68
C GLN A 38 -5.75 -21.80 -2.00
N ASP A 39 -7.07 -21.73 -1.98
CA ASP A 39 -7.87 -21.42 -3.17
C ASP A 39 -7.74 -19.97 -3.60
N GLN A 40 -7.59 -19.04 -2.64
CA GLN A 40 -7.54 -17.61 -2.93
C GLN A 40 -6.13 -17.01 -2.97
N LYS A 41 -5.09 -17.84 -2.98
CA LYS A 41 -3.68 -17.42 -2.89
C LYS A 41 -3.31 -16.32 -3.88
N TYR A 42 -3.68 -16.48 -5.16
CA TYR A 42 -3.32 -15.51 -6.20
C TYR A 42 -3.99 -14.15 -5.99
N ASN A 43 -5.28 -14.15 -5.65
CA ASN A 43 -6.03 -12.92 -5.36
C ASN A 43 -5.47 -12.22 -4.12
N LEU A 44 -5.15 -12.97 -3.07
CA LEU A 44 -4.55 -12.43 -1.85
C LEU A 44 -3.15 -11.84 -2.10
N VAL A 45 -2.34 -12.47 -2.97
CA VAL A 45 -1.04 -11.92 -3.39
C VAL A 45 -1.23 -10.63 -4.19
N LEU A 46 -2.21 -10.57 -5.10
CA LEU A 46 -2.55 -9.36 -5.85
C LEU A 46 -2.97 -8.21 -4.91
N PHE A 47 -3.85 -8.49 -3.94
CA PHE A 47 -4.22 -7.50 -2.93
C PHE A 47 -3.02 -7.07 -2.09
N GLY A 48 -2.14 -8.00 -1.71
CA GLY A 48 -0.88 -7.69 -1.04
C GLY A 48 -0.03 -6.70 -1.85
N GLY A 49 0.07 -6.89 -3.16
CA GLY A 49 0.74 -5.95 -4.08
C GLY A 49 0.05 -4.58 -4.13
N LEU A 50 -1.28 -4.53 -4.23
CA LEU A 50 -2.04 -3.29 -4.24
C LEU A 50 -1.88 -2.50 -2.93
N PHE A 51 -1.93 -3.18 -1.78
CA PHE A 51 -1.67 -2.59 -0.47
C PHE A 51 -0.23 -2.10 -0.35
N PHE A 52 0.74 -2.82 -0.92
CA PHE A 52 2.13 -2.40 -0.92
C PHE A 52 2.34 -1.08 -1.70
N ILE A 53 1.68 -0.93 -2.86
CA ILE A 53 1.67 0.34 -3.60
C ILE A 53 1.01 1.44 -2.76
N ALA A 54 -0.09 1.13 -2.08
CA ALA A 54 -0.76 2.11 -1.21
C ALA A 54 0.16 2.58 -0.08
N LEU A 55 0.95 1.67 0.49
CA LEU A 55 1.94 1.96 1.52
C LEU A 55 3.07 2.84 0.99
N ILE A 56 3.59 2.57 -0.22
CA ILE A 56 4.57 3.45 -0.90
C ILE A 56 4.01 4.88 -1.04
N LEU A 57 2.81 5.01 -1.60
CA LEU A 57 2.19 6.32 -1.84
C LEU A 57 1.99 7.09 -0.53
N THR A 58 1.56 6.39 0.53
CA THR A 58 1.38 6.95 1.86
C THR A 58 2.72 7.36 2.49
N ALA A 59 3.77 6.58 2.30
CA ALA A 59 5.12 6.91 2.76
C ALA A 59 5.68 8.16 2.06
N ILE A 60 5.46 8.31 0.74
CA ILE A 60 5.84 9.50 -0.02
C ILE A 60 5.07 10.72 0.50
N ASP A 61 3.76 10.59 0.74
CA ASP A 61 2.91 11.68 1.25
C ASP A 61 3.35 12.11 2.66
N GLY A 62 3.60 11.14 3.54
CA GLY A 62 4.11 11.36 4.90
C GLY A 62 5.51 11.99 4.94
N ALA A 63 6.43 11.54 4.08
CA ALA A 63 7.73 12.20 3.92
C ALA A 63 7.57 13.66 3.48
N GLY A 64 6.52 13.93 2.70
CA GLY A 64 6.19 15.27 2.25
C GLY A 64 5.71 16.23 3.32
N VAL A 65 5.26 15.76 4.49
CA VAL A 65 4.84 16.63 5.61
C VAL A 65 6.01 17.42 6.19
N ARG A 66 7.23 16.88 6.15
CA ARG A 66 8.45 17.53 6.67
C ARG A 66 9.06 18.57 5.73
N ASP A 67 8.69 18.56 4.46
CA ASP A 67 9.26 19.47 3.45
C ASP A 67 8.39 20.73 3.32
N LYS A 68 9.01 21.91 3.38
CA LYS A 68 8.34 23.21 3.24
C LYS A 68 7.87 23.51 1.81
N SER A 69 8.32 22.74 0.81
CA SER A 69 7.88 22.88 -0.57
C SER A 69 6.38 22.56 -0.72
N ASN A 70 5.66 23.27 -1.60
CA ASN A 70 4.24 22.99 -1.87
C ASN A 70 4.02 22.00 -3.04
N LYS A 71 5.12 21.51 -3.62
CA LYS A 71 5.14 20.54 -4.72
C LYS A 71 5.76 19.23 -4.25
N VAL A 72 5.34 18.12 -4.83
CA VAL A 72 6.02 16.82 -4.67
C VAL A 72 7.41 16.95 -5.26
N THR A 73 8.44 16.81 -4.42
CA THR A 73 9.85 16.86 -4.80
C THR A 73 10.38 15.46 -5.02
N ILE A 74 11.45 15.33 -5.83
CA ILE A 74 12.07 14.03 -6.11
C ILE A 74 12.58 13.37 -4.81
N ASN A 75 13.02 14.19 -3.84
CA ASN A 75 13.48 13.73 -2.54
C ASN A 75 12.38 13.04 -1.72
N MET A 76 11.12 13.46 -1.85
CA MET A 76 10.00 12.74 -1.21
C MET A 76 9.78 11.36 -1.82
N ILE A 77 9.90 11.28 -3.15
CA ILE A 77 9.73 10.02 -3.88
C ILE A 77 10.83 9.05 -3.44
N TYR A 78 12.09 9.49 -3.43
CA TYR A 78 13.20 8.68 -2.94
C TYR A 78 13.06 8.33 -1.45
N GLY A 79 12.53 9.23 -0.62
CA GLY A 79 12.25 8.95 0.80
C GLY A 79 11.17 7.89 1.01
N GLY A 80 10.09 7.92 0.22
CA GLY A 80 9.08 6.87 0.27
C GLY A 80 9.58 5.54 -0.34
N LEU A 81 10.33 5.60 -1.44
CA LEU A 81 10.93 4.41 -2.06
C LEU A 81 11.98 3.75 -1.18
N SER A 82 12.77 4.51 -0.42
CA SER A 82 13.75 3.93 0.50
C SER A 82 13.06 3.19 1.64
N LEU A 83 11.96 3.73 2.17
CA LEU A 83 11.15 3.07 3.18
C LEU A 83 10.51 1.77 2.65
N ALA A 84 9.99 1.81 1.43
CA ALA A 84 9.40 0.64 0.78
C ALA A 84 10.43 -0.44 0.45
N THR A 85 11.61 -0.03 -0.04
CA THR A 85 12.75 -0.92 -0.29
C THR A 85 13.24 -1.54 1.01
N PHE A 86 13.34 -0.76 2.09
CA PHE A 86 13.70 -1.27 3.41
C PHE A 86 12.70 -2.34 3.88
N PHE A 87 11.40 -2.10 3.72
CA PHE A 87 10.38 -3.09 4.06
C PHE A 87 10.45 -4.36 3.20
N LEU A 88 10.71 -4.23 1.90
CA LEU A 88 10.92 -5.38 1.01
C LEU A 88 12.15 -6.21 1.42
N VAL A 89 13.29 -5.55 1.63
CA VAL A 89 14.53 -6.20 2.05
C VAL A 89 14.35 -6.87 3.41
N TRP A 90 13.76 -6.16 4.37
CA TRP A 90 13.42 -6.71 5.69
C TRP A 90 12.52 -7.94 5.61
N ARG A 91 11.46 -7.88 4.79
CA ARG A 91 10.52 -8.99 4.62
C ARG A 91 11.18 -10.21 3.97
N LEU A 92 12.08 -10.00 3.01
CA LEU A 92 12.87 -11.05 2.40
C LEU A 92 13.82 -11.69 3.42
N LEU A 93 14.51 -10.90 4.24
CA LEU A 93 15.35 -11.41 5.32
C LEU A 93 14.55 -12.27 6.31
N MET A 94 13.36 -11.81 6.72
CA MET A 94 12.44 -12.58 7.60
C MET A 94 11.76 -13.76 6.90
N GLY A 95 11.87 -13.90 5.58
CA GLY A 95 11.34 -15.04 4.83
C GLY A 95 12.39 -16.08 4.47
N ILE A 96 13.68 -15.71 4.58
CA ILE A 96 14.83 -16.58 4.31
C ILE A 96 15.40 -17.16 5.61
N PHE A 97 15.14 -16.53 6.77
CA PHE A 97 15.49 -17.01 8.10
C PHE A 97 14.30 -17.59 8.86
#